data_AF-V4SQ67-F1
#
_entry.id   AF-V4SQ67-F1
#
_cell.length_a   1.000
_cell.length_b   1.000
_cell.length_c   1.000
_cell.angle_alpha   90.00
_cell.angle_beta   90.00
_cell.angle_gamma   90.00
#
_symmetry.space_group_name_H-M   'P 1'
#
loop_
_entity.id
_entity.type
_entity.pdbx_description
1 polymer ?
#
loop_
_entity_poly.entity_id
_entity_poly.type
_entity_poly.pdbx_seq_one_letter_code
_entity_poly.pdbx_strand_id
1 'polypeptide(L)'
;MEAKAVVLTALFLLCLRTKRETSHEALEHLRADPFLVSSDGAKMEKPANSLDCLLDIVPAFHPLQSYLTILKVEGKFILVGVASKPLQFDSAYLILWKKTVTGSYVGSMEKSQELLGFWGQKGLTSVLELVKIDYESGAFEKMERNDTRCRFVLDVGGSSSNLG
;
A
#
# COMPACT_ATOMS: atom_id res chain seq x y z
N MET A 1 -5.61 -22.94 12.29
CA MET A 1 -6.22 -21.61 12.00
C MET A 1 -5.18 -20.81 11.23
N GLU A 2 -5.23 -20.84 9.90
CA GLU A 2 -4.36 -20.00 9.08
C GLU A 2 -4.89 -18.58 9.12
N ALA A 3 -4.28 -17.73 9.93
CA ALA A 3 -4.48 -16.30 9.84
C ALA A 3 -3.82 -15.84 8.53
N LYS A 4 -4.64 -15.48 7.53
CA LYS A 4 -4.17 -14.78 6.32
C LYS A 4 -3.84 -13.33 6.70
N ALA A 5 -2.76 -13.16 7.46
CA ALA A 5 -2.17 -11.87 7.76
C ALA A 5 -1.07 -11.62 6.73
N VAL A 6 -1.35 -10.75 5.77
CA VAL A 6 -0.41 -10.34 4.74
C VAL A 6 0.20 -9.01 5.19
N VAL A 7 1.48 -9.04 5.56
CA VAL A 7 2.29 -7.86 5.88
C VAL A 7 3.61 -8.02 5.16
N LEU A 8 3.95 -7.09 4.26
CA LEU A 8 5.22 -6.36 4.23
C LEU A 8 5.26 -5.45 3.00
N THR A 9 5.64 -4.20 3.26
CA THR A 9 6.30 -3.25 2.36
C THR A 9 6.11 -3.39 0.85
N ALA A 10 5.43 -2.36 0.32
CA ALA A 10 5.27 -2.02 -1.08
C ALA A 10 4.50 -2.99 -1.98
N LEU A 11 4.41 -4.31 -1.74
CA LEU A 11 4.11 -5.15 -2.92
C LEU A 11 3.39 -6.49 -2.73
N PHE A 12 2.71 -6.74 -1.62
CA PHE A 12 1.68 -7.77 -1.60
C PHE A 12 0.49 -7.26 -0.81
N LEU A 13 -0.34 -6.52 -1.49
CA LEU A 13 -1.67 -6.15 -1.04
C LEU A 13 -2.61 -6.60 -2.13
N LEU A 14 -3.78 -7.10 -1.73
CA LEU A 14 -4.96 -7.01 -2.56
C LEU A 14 -5.06 -5.54 -3.03
N CYS A 15 -4.56 -5.24 -4.23
CA CYS A 15 -4.46 -3.89 -4.73
C CYS A 15 -5.86 -3.40 -5.07
N LEU A 16 -6.49 -2.69 -4.14
CA LEU A 16 -7.67 -1.87 -4.44
C LEU A 16 -7.21 -0.58 -5.12
N ARG A 17 -6.78 -0.67 -6.38
CA ARG A 17 -6.46 0.51 -7.21
C ARG A 17 -7.64 0.89 -8.11
N THR A 18 -7.78 2.18 -8.37
CA THR A 18 -8.86 2.76 -9.19
C THR A 18 -8.63 2.60 -10.70
N LYS A 19 -7.39 2.40 -11.15
CA LYS A 19 -7.03 2.26 -12.57
C LYS A 19 -6.85 0.80 -12.98
N ARG A 20 -7.38 0.43 -14.16
CA ARG A 20 -7.35 -0.93 -14.72
C ARG A 20 -5.97 -1.35 -15.24
N GLU A 21 -5.17 -0.43 -15.77
CA GLU A 21 -3.87 -0.74 -16.40
C GLU A 21 -2.85 -1.31 -15.42
N THR A 22 -2.92 -0.89 -14.15
CA THR A 22 -2.04 -1.41 -13.08
C THR A 22 -2.43 -2.82 -12.59
N SER A 23 -3.56 -3.37 -13.07
CA SER A 23 -4.03 -4.71 -12.68
C SER A 23 -3.14 -5.82 -13.22
N HIS A 24 -2.51 -5.62 -14.38
CA HIS A 24 -1.67 -6.65 -15.02
C HIS A 24 -0.30 -6.76 -14.32
N GLU A 25 0.33 -5.62 -14.06
CA GLU A 25 1.60 -5.56 -13.32
C GLU A 25 1.48 -6.16 -11.92
N ALA A 26 0.35 -5.90 -11.22
CA ALA A 26 0.08 -6.45 -9.89
C ALA A 26 0.01 -7.99 -9.87
N LEU A 27 -0.57 -8.58 -10.91
CA LEU A 27 -0.72 -10.04 -11.02
C LEU A 27 0.58 -10.71 -11.47
N GLU A 28 1.29 -10.12 -12.44
CA GLU A 28 2.49 -10.74 -13.03
C GLU A 28 3.74 -10.57 -12.17
N HIS A 29 3.98 -9.35 -11.68
CA HIS A 29 5.23 -9.03 -10.98
C HIS A 29 5.11 -9.21 -9.48
N LEU A 30 3.91 -8.99 -8.94
CA LEU A 30 3.66 -8.97 -7.51
C LEU A 30 2.94 -10.22 -7.03
N ARG A 31 2.62 -11.18 -7.91
CA ARG A 31 2.00 -12.48 -7.59
C ARG A 31 0.80 -12.36 -6.64
N ALA A 32 0.10 -11.23 -6.66
CA ALA A 32 -0.95 -10.90 -5.71
C ALA A 32 -2.17 -11.83 -5.87
N ASP A 33 -2.80 -12.15 -4.74
CA ASP A 33 -4.13 -12.75 -4.67
C ASP A 33 -5.20 -11.86 -5.38
N PRO A 34 -6.43 -12.38 -5.65
CA PRO A 34 -7.37 -11.84 -6.64
C PRO A 34 -7.61 -10.34 -6.56
N PHE A 35 -7.23 -9.60 -7.60
CA PHE A 35 -7.32 -8.13 -7.67
C PHE A 35 -8.78 -7.61 -7.73
N LEU A 36 -9.03 -6.44 -7.12
CA LEU A 36 -10.34 -5.81 -7.16
C LEU A 36 -10.24 -4.30 -7.43
N VAL A 37 -11.01 -3.84 -8.43
CA VAL A 37 -11.06 -2.43 -8.83
C VAL A 37 -12.10 -1.70 -7.98
N SER A 38 -11.68 -0.78 -7.14
CA SER A 38 -12.60 -0.05 -6.22
C SER A 38 -13.56 0.91 -6.93
N SER A 39 -13.25 1.32 -8.17
CA SER A 39 -14.13 2.14 -9.01
C SER A 39 -15.27 1.35 -9.67
N ASP A 40 -15.23 0.01 -9.61
CA ASP A 40 -16.26 -0.87 -10.17
C ASP A 40 -17.16 -1.36 -9.04
N GLY A 41 -18.26 -0.61 -8.80
CA GLY A 41 -19.18 -0.88 -7.69
C GLY A 41 -19.73 -2.31 -7.69
N ALA A 42 -19.99 -2.89 -8.86
CA ALA A 42 -20.48 -4.26 -8.99
C ALA A 42 -19.44 -5.32 -8.58
N LYS A 43 -18.13 -4.99 -8.64
CA LYS A 43 -17.06 -5.87 -8.16
C LYS A 43 -16.79 -5.73 -6.67
N MET A 44 -17.06 -4.57 -6.08
CA MET A 44 -16.92 -4.32 -4.64
C MET A 44 -17.94 -5.09 -3.79
N GLU A 45 -19.08 -5.49 -4.36
CA GLU A 45 -20.10 -6.27 -3.64
C GLU A 45 -19.77 -7.77 -3.51
N LYS A 46 -19.05 -8.33 -4.48
CA LYS A 46 -18.71 -9.77 -4.53
C LYS A 46 -17.87 -10.30 -3.35
N PRO A 47 -16.86 -9.57 -2.85
CA PRO A 47 -16.02 -10.05 -1.75
C PRO A 47 -16.55 -9.68 -0.36
N ALA A 48 -17.84 -9.37 -0.19
CA ALA A 48 -18.36 -8.99 1.12
C ALA A 48 -17.97 -10.01 2.21
N ASN A 49 -17.46 -9.53 3.35
CA ASN A 49 -16.98 -10.35 4.46
C ASN A 49 -15.89 -11.39 4.10
N SER A 50 -14.93 -11.03 3.26
CA SER A 50 -13.85 -11.96 2.81
C SER A 50 -12.48 -11.68 3.42
N LEU A 51 -12.22 -10.47 3.90
CA LEU A 51 -10.89 -10.05 4.37
C LEU A 51 -10.82 -9.94 5.90
N ASP A 52 -9.74 -10.47 6.47
CA ASP A 52 -9.44 -10.33 7.91
C ASP A 52 -8.82 -8.95 8.23
N CYS A 53 -8.06 -8.39 7.27
CA CYS A 53 -7.38 -7.11 7.42
C CYS A 53 -7.30 -6.36 6.09
N LEU A 54 -7.32 -5.04 6.16
CA LEU A 54 -7.12 -4.13 5.03
C LEU A 54 -6.12 -3.05 5.45
N LEU A 55 -5.04 -2.90 4.67
CA LEU A 55 -4.05 -1.83 4.85
C LEU A 55 -4.30 -0.73 3.82
N ASP A 56 -4.68 0.44 4.30
CA ASP A 56 -4.96 1.61 3.47
C ASP A 56 -3.74 2.51 3.38
N ILE A 57 -3.21 2.61 2.16
CA ILE A 57 -2.04 3.42 1.80
C ILE A 57 -2.43 4.58 0.87
N VAL A 58 -3.72 4.85 0.66
CA VAL A 58 -4.20 5.85 -0.30
C VAL A 58 -4.02 7.26 0.27
N PRO A 59 -3.19 8.13 -0.34
CA PRO A 59 -2.92 9.47 0.16
C PRO A 59 -3.99 10.51 -0.27
N ALA A 60 -5.20 10.04 -0.57
CA ALA A 60 -6.28 10.83 -1.13
C ALA A 60 -7.61 10.44 -0.50
N PHE A 61 -8.58 11.34 -0.57
CA PHE A 61 -9.93 11.06 -0.08
C PHE A 61 -10.54 9.87 -0.82
N HIS A 62 -11.10 8.93 -0.06
CA HIS A 62 -11.85 7.80 -0.56
C HIS A 62 -12.92 7.38 0.48
N PRO A 63 -14.07 6.83 0.05
CA PRO A 63 -15.15 6.47 0.96
C PRO A 63 -14.83 5.19 1.73
N LEU A 64 -14.63 5.28 3.05
CA LEU A 64 -14.31 4.10 3.89
C LEU A 64 -15.41 3.05 3.92
N GLN A 65 -16.66 3.48 3.78
CA GLN A 65 -17.84 2.62 3.90
C GLN A 65 -17.76 1.37 3.02
N SER A 66 -17.41 1.54 1.74
CA SER A 66 -17.30 0.45 0.78
C SER A 66 -16.24 -0.57 1.19
N TYR A 67 -15.12 -0.12 1.74
CA TYR A 67 -14.04 -1.00 2.18
C TYR A 67 -14.37 -1.76 3.46
N LEU A 68 -15.10 -1.12 4.39
CA LEU A 68 -15.56 -1.78 5.61
C LEU A 68 -16.50 -2.95 5.30
N THR A 69 -17.26 -2.92 4.20
CA THR A 69 -18.16 -4.04 3.82
C THR A 69 -17.41 -5.30 3.40
N ILE A 70 -16.18 -5.16 2.91
CA ILE A 70 -15.33 -6.27 2.45
C ILE A 70 -14.71 -7.01 3.64
N LEU A 71 -14.49 -6.31 4.75
CA LEU A 71 -13.96 -6.90 5.97
C LEU A 71 -14.95 -7.88 6.59
N LYS A 72 -14.43 -9.02 7.07
CA LYS A 72 -15.14 -9.99 7.92
C LYS A 72 -15.60 -9.34 9.23
N VAL A 73 -16.45 -10.08 9.97
CA VAL A 73 -16.70 -9.84 11.40
C VAL A 73 -15.35 -9.77 12.11
N GLU A 74 -15.16 -8.78 12.99
CA GLU A 74 -13.89 -8.53 13.71
C GLU A 74 -12.69 -8.16 12.82
N GLY A 75 -12.94 -7.84 11.54
CA GLY A 75 -11.91 -7.40 10.61
C GLY A 75 -11.28 -6.06 10.97
N LYS A 76 -10.03 -5.88 10.54
CA LYS A 76 -9.22 -4.68 10.85
C LYS A 76 -8.98 -3.82 9.61
N PHE A 77 -9.28 -2.54 9.72
CA PHE A 77 -8.91 -1.52 8.75
C PHE A 77 -7.74 -0.69 9.33
N ILE A 78 -6.58 -0.71 8.67
CA ILE A 78 -5.34 -0.09 9.15
C ILE A 78 -4.98 1.07 8.21
N LEU A 79 -5.06 2.29 8.72
CA LEU A 79 -4.70 3.53 8.03
C LEU A 79 -3.20 3.79 8.13
N VAL A 80 -2.55 3.92 6.98
CA VAL A 80 -1.15 4.36 6.84
C VAL A 80 -1.04 5.54 5.86
N GLY A 81 -1.97 5.63 4.89
CA GLY A 81 -2.13 6.78 4.01
C GLY A 81 -2.73 7.99 4.75
N VAL A 82 -2.27 9.18 4.39
CA VAL A 82 -2.82 10.45 4.92
C VAL A 82 -3.67 11.09 3.83
N ALA A 83 -4.99 11.09 4.03
CA ALA A 83 -5.92 11.77 3.14
C ALA A 83 -5.96 13.28 3.43
N SER A 84 -6.13 14.10 2.40
CA SER A 84 -6.25 15.56 2.52
C SER A 84 -7.58 16.04 3.13
N LYS A 85 -8.55 15.14 3.30
CA LYS A 85 -9.87 15.42 3.89
C LYS A 85 -10.20 14.38 4.95
N PRO A 86 -11.00 14.73 5.98
CA PRO A 86 -11.47 13.77 6.97
C PRO A 86 -12.21 12.60 6.30
N LEU A 87 -11.85 11.38 6.72
CA LEU A 87 -12.54 10.18 6.28
C LEU A 87 -13.82 10.01 7.11
N GLN A 88 -14.90 9.54 6.47
CA GLN A 88 -16.22 9.36 7.09
C GLN A 88 -16.70 7.92 6.92
N PHE A 89 -17.39 7.40 7.93
CA PHE A 89 -18.00 6.07 7.93
C PHE A 89 -19.20 6.03 8.88
N ASP A 90 -20.10 5.07 8.67
CA ASP A 90 -21.20 4.80 9.59
C ASP A 90 -20.72 3.94 10.77
N SER A 91 -20.89 4.44 12.00
CA SER A 91 -20.50 3.74 13.23
C SER A 91 -21.26 2.42 13.41
N ALA A 92 -22.46 2.29 12.86
CA ALA A 92 -23.24 1.05 12.90
C ALA A 92 -22.45 -0.12 12.30
N TYR A 93 -21.62 0.11 11.28
CA TYR A 93 -20.81 -0.94 10.67
C TYR A 93 -19.69 -1.43 11.58
N LEU A 94 -19.12 -0.56 12.42
CA LEU A 94 -18.13 -0.97 13.40
C LEU A 94 -18.78 -1.76 14.54
N ILE A 95 -19.94 -1.29 15.01
CA ILE A 95 -20.64 -1.89 16.15
C ILE A 95 -21.23 -3.25 15.77
N LEU A 96 -22.02 -3.33 14.70
CA LEU A 96 -22.73 -4.55 14.30
C LEU A 96 -21.78 -5.69 13.94
N TRP A 97 -20.65 -5.36 13.31
CA TRP A 97 -19.68 -6.34 12.80
C TRP A 97 -18.39 -6.40 13.61
N LYS A 98 -18.33 -5.70 14.75
CA LYS A 98 -17.16 -5.63 15.65
C LYS A 98 -15.84 -5.25 14.95
N LYS A 99 -15.92 -4.40 13.92
CA LYS A 99 -14.76 -4.03 13.10
C LYS A 99 -13.89 -3.01 13.83
N THR A 100 -12.59 -3.04 13.55
CA THR A 100 -11.63 -2.09 14.12
C THR A 100 -11.07 -1.18 13.03
N VAL A 101 -11.04 0.13 13.26
CA VAL A 101 -10.28 1.09 12.46
C VAL A 101 -9.11 1.59 13.32
N THR A 102 -7.89 1.45 12.82
CA THR A 102 -6.68 1.87 13.54
C THR A 102 -5.70 2.55 12.60
N GLY A 103 -4.79 3.36 13.14
CA GLY A 103 -3.75 4.04 12.38
C GLY A 103 -2.37 3.56 12.80
N SER A 104 -1.44 3.55 11.86
CA SER A 104 -0.02 3.32 12.14
C SER A 104 0.82 4.34 11.40
N TYR A 105 1.72 4.97 12.13
CA TYR A 105 2.81 5.75 11.59
C TYR A 105 4.12 5.03 11.93
N VAL A 106 5.18 5.35 11.18
CA VAL A 106 6.56 4.83 11.25
C VAL A 106 6.88 3.98 12.49
N GLY A 107 7.44 2.77 12.27
CA GLY A 107 7.83 1.85 13.35
C GLY A 107 9.02 2.34 14.19
N SER A 108 9.22 1.72 15.37
CA SER A 108 10.40 1.98 16.19
C SER A 108 11.70 1.51 15.50
N MET A 109 12.85 1.99 15.98
CA MET A 109 14.16 1.57 15.47
C MET A 109 14.34 0.05 15.57
N GLU A 110 13.97 -0.54 16.70
CA GLU A 110 14.05 -1.98 16.94
C GLU A 110 13.22 -2.77 15.91
N LYS A 111 11.95 -2.37 15.70
CA LYS A 111 11.08 -2.99 14.69
C LYS A 111 11.64 -2.83 13.27
N SER A 112 12.27 -1.69 12.99
CA SER A 112 12.89 -1.44 11.69
C SER A 112 14.11 -2.35 11.47
N GLN A 113 14.93 -2.58 12.51
CA GLN A 113 16.05 -3.52 12.44
C GLN A 113 15.58 -4.96 12.27
N GLU A 114 14.54 -5.37 13.00
CA GLU A 114 13.92 -6.70 12.84
C GLU A 114 13.39 -6.90 11.41
N LEU A 115 12.71 -5.88 10.87
CA LEU A 115 12.19 -5.88 9.51
C LEU A 115 13.31 -6.04 8.46
N LEU A 116 14.39 -5.26 8.61
CA LEU A 116 15.55 -5.36 7.71
C LEU A 116 16.25 -6.72 7.83
N GLY A 117 16.37 -7.26 9.04
CA GLY A 117 16.89 -8.60 9.28
C GLY A 117 16.04 -9.67 8.59
N PHE A 118 14.72 -9.57 8.69
CA PHE A 118 13.79 -10.46 7.99
C PHE A 118 13.93 -10.33 6.46
N TRP A 119 14.05 -9.12 5.91
CA TRP A 119 14.25 -8.93 4.47
C TRP A 119 15.54 -9.56 3.97
N GLY A 120 16.64 -9.35 4.70
CA GLY A 120 17.93 -9.94 4.39
C GLY A 120 17.88 -11.48 4.38
N GLN A 121 17.24 -12.09 5.38
CA GLN A 121 17.08 -13.54 5.45
C GLN A 121 16.18 -14.12 4.34
N LYS A 122 15.17 -13.37 3.91
CA LYS A 122 14.21 -13.79 2.87
C LYS A 122 14.60 -13.37 1.46
N GLY A 123 15.71 -12.64 1.30
CA GLY A 123 16.14 -12.10 0.01
C GLY A 123 15.13 -11.10 -0.58
N LEU A 124 14.38 -10.39 0.27
CA LEU A 124 13.38 -9.42 -0.17
C LEU A 124 14.06 -8.10 -0.50
N THR A 125 13.76 -7.56 -1.69
CA THR A 125 14.25 -6.28 -2.16
C THR A 125 13.11 -5.42 -2.67
N SER A 126 13.30 -4.10 -2.68
CA SER A 126 12.35 -3.16 -3.28
C SER A 126 12.68 -2.96 -4.76
N VAL A 127 11.64 -2.91 -5.60
CA VAL A 127 11.77 -2.44 -6.97
C VAL A 127 12.04 -0.94 -6.92
N LEU A 128 13.17 -0.51 -7.49
CA LEU A 128 13.61 0.88 -7.47
C LEU A 128 14.04 1.34 -8.85
N GLU A 129 13.92 2.65 -9.06
CA GLU A 129 14.50 3.37 -10.19
C GLU A 129 15.65 4.22 -9.64
N LEU A 130 16.88 3.85 -9.98
CA LEU A 130 18.07 4.57 -9.54
C LEU A 130 18.23 5.84 -10.39
N VAL A 131 18.36 6.98 -9.73
CA VAL A 131 18.44 8.30 -10.37
C VAL A 131 19.72 9.00 -9.94
N LYS A 132 20.40 9.65 -10.89
CA LYS A 132 21.56 10.49 -10.59
C LYS A 132 21.12 11.81 -9.96
N ILE A 133 21.97 12.40 -9.13
CA ILE A 133 21.65 13.66 -8.44
C ILE A 133 21.30 14.79 -9.43
N ASP A 134 21.97 14.84 -10.59
CA ASP A 134 21.74 15.84 -11.63
C ASP A 134 20.35 15.74 -12.31
N TYR A 135 19.62 14.67 -12.06
CA TYR A 135 18.28 14.43 -12.61
C TYR A 135 17.16 14.59 -11.56
N GLU A 136 17.45 15.22 -10.42
CA GLU A 136 16.49 15.38 -9.33
C GLU A 136 15.17 16.02 -9.79
N SER A 137 15.21 17.13 -10.54
CA SER A 137 14.01 17.88 -10.93
C SER A 137 13.11 17.06 -11.85
N GLY A 138 13.70 16.31 -12.79
CA GLY A 138 12.96 15.43 -13.69
C GLY A 138 12.32 14.23 -12.97
N ALA A 139 12.98 13.71 -11.92
CA ALA A 139 12.42 12.65 -11.09
C ALA A 139 11.23 13.14 -10.24
N PHE A 140 11.31 14.36 -9.69
CA PHE A 140 10.18 14.97 -8.98
C PHE A 140 8.95 15.15 -9.88
N GLU A 141 9.12 15.66 -11.10
CA GLU A 141 8.00 15.82 -12.04
C GLU A 141 7.33 14.48 -12.41
N LYS A 142 8.13 13.42 -12.60
CA LYS A 142 7.59 12.07 -12.84
C LYS A 142 6.84 11.52 -11.64
N MET A 143 7.37 11.73 -10.43
CA MET A 143 6.73 11.32 -9.18
C MET A 143 5.36 11.99 -9.02
N GLU A 144 5.26 13.30 -9.28
CA GLU A 144 3.99 14.03 -9.21
C GLU A 144 2.94 13.50 -10.19
N ARG A 145 3.37 13.08 -11.39
CA ARG A 145 2.49 12.47 -12.40
C ARG A 145 2.11 11.03 -12.07
N ASN A 146 2.63 10.48 -10.97
CA ASN A 146 2.49 9.07 -10.58
C ASN A 146 2.98 8.11 -11.68
N ASP A 147 3.91 8.57 -12.51
CA ASP A 147 4.56 7.82 -13.61
C ASP A 147 5.83 7.17 -13.09
N THR A 148 5.68 6.34 -12.05
CA THR A 148 6.78 5.66 -11.39
C THR A 148 6.39 4.22 -11.09
N ARG A 149 7.36 3.31 -11.24
CA ARG A 149 7.08 1.88 -11.03
C ARG A 149 6.95 1.52 -9.56
N CYS A 150 7.72 2.14 -8.66
CA CYS A 150 7.61 1.94 -7.21
C CYS A 150 8.27 3.07 -6.39
N ARG A 151 9.58 3.31 -6.58
CA ARG A 151 10.35 4.30 -5.81
C ARG A 151 11.57 4.80 -6.60
N PHE A 152 11.85 6.10 -6.51
CA PHE A 152 13.14 6.66 -6.92
C PHE A 152 14.16 6.55 -5.79
N VAL A 153 15.39 6.19 -6.12
CA VAL A 153 16.53 6.20 -5.21
C VAL A 153 17.63 7.04 -5.83
N LEU A 154 18.05 8.09 -5.12
CA LEU A 154 19.15 8.94 -5.57
C LEU A 154 20.48 8.25 -5.25
N ASP A 155 21.32 8.08 -6.27
CA ASP A 155 22.69 7.57 -6.10
C ASP A 155 23.63 8.71 -5.71
N VAL A 156 23.85 8.85 -4.41
CA VAL A 156 24.76 9.86 -3.85
C VAL A 156 26.23 9.44 -3.96
N GLY A 157 26.52 8.13 -3.93
CA GLY A 157 27.88 7.61 -3.95
C GLY A 157 28.51 7.67 -5.35
N GLY A 158 27.75 7.24 -6.37
CA GLY A 158 28.21 7.20 -7.76
C GLY A 158 28.26 8.56 -8.47
N SER A 159 27.62 9.59 -7.91
CA SER A 159 27.56 10.93 -8.51
C SER A 159 28.74 11.85 -8.12
N SER A 160 29.62 11.41 -7.21
CA SER A 160 30.71 12.23 -6.64
C SER A 160 32.03 12.21 -7.43
N SER A 161 32.09 11.62 -8.63
CA SER A 161 33.32 11.55 -9.43
C SER A 161 33.69 12.83 -10.21
N ASN A 162 32.98 13.95 -10.02
CA ASN A 162 33.24 15.22 -10.72
C ASN A 162 33.50 16.43 -9.78
N LEU A 163 33.81 16.21 -8.50
CA LEU A 163 34.34 17.26 -7.63
C LEU A 163 35.86 17.12 -7.52
N GLY A 164 36.54 17.60 -8.57
CA GLY A 164 37.97 17.92 -8.58
C GLY A 164 38.19 19.42 -8.54
#